data_AF-A0A350DKS4-F1
#
_entry.id   AF-A0A350DKS4-F1
#
_cell.length_a   1.000
_cell.length_b   1.000
_cell.length_c   1.000
_cell.angle_alpha   90.00
_cell.angle_beta   90.00
_cell.angle_gamma   90.00
#
_symmetry.space_group_name_H-M   'P 1'
#
loop_
_entity.id
_entity.type
_entity.pdbx_description
1 polymer ?
#
loop_
_entity_poly.entity_id
_entity_poly.type
_entity_poly.pdbx_seq_one_letter_code
_entity_poly.pdbx_strand_id
1 'polypeptide(L)' 'MPYFKPFKVIIVGFDGVLGSALTGALDLFSFTGVSWQRFLDEEVEPRFNVQIASLGGVDIRCSNRLIMQAHGDIQEVTE' A
#
# COMPACT_ATOMS: atom_id res chain seq x y z
N MET A 1 21.37 1.49 9.83
CA MET A 1 20.74 2.63 9.11
C MET A 1 20.47 2.11 7.72
N PRO A 2 19.21 2.07 7.27
CA PRO A 2 18.92 1.56 5.92
C PRO A 2 19.73 2.38 4.93
N TYR A 3 20.40 1.68 4.01
CA TYR A 3 21.32 2.28 3.04
C TYR A 3 20.60 3.23 2.05
N PHE A 4 19.26 3.27 2.07
CA PHE A 4 18.44 4.06 1.18
C PHE A 4 17.18 4.59 1.90
N LYS A 5 16.67 5.74 1.45
CA LYS A 5 15.37 6.29 1.84
C LYS A 5 14.26 5.55 1.05
N PRO A 6 13.25 4.95 1.68
CA PRO A 6 12.18 4.25 0.96
C PRO A 6 11.41 5.18 0.02
N PHE A 7 11.02 4.67 -1.14
CA PHE A 7 10.12 5.39 -2.06
C PHE A 7 8.70 5.38 -1.50
N LYS A 8 8.01 6.53 -1.56
CA LYS A 8 6.60 6.61 -1.19
C LYS A 8 5.74 6.11 -2.35
N VAL A 9 4.88 5.13 -2.09
CA VAL A 9 3.95 4.56 -3.07
C VAL A 9 2.54 4.72 -2.53
N ILE A 10 1.69 5.43 -3.28
CA ILE A 10 0.28 5.59 -2.94
C ILE A 10 -0.55 4.84 -3.96
N ILE A 11 -1.38 3.92 -3.47
CA ILE A 11 -2.31 3.13 -4.28
C ILE A 11 -3.70 3.70 -4.04
N VAL A 12 -4.34 4.22 -5.09
CA VAL A 12 -5.65 4.86 -4.96
C VAL A 12 -6.76 3.83 -5.17
N GLY A 13 -7.60 3.65 -4.16
CA GLY A 13 -8.86 2.94 -4.28
C GLY A 13 -10.03 3.88 -4.57
N PHE A 14 -10.99 3.40 -5.34
CA PHE A 14 -12.22 4.10 -5.68
C PHE A 14 -13.43 3.15 -5.57
N ASP A 15 -14.65 3.70 -5.55
CA ASP A 15 -15.87 2.89 -5.45
C ASP A 15 -15.98 1.91 -6.64
N GLY A 16 -16.16 0.62 -6.35
CA GLY A 16 -16.19 -0.44 -7.34
C GLY A 16 -14.81 -0.94 -7.78
N VAL A 17 -13.70 -0.52 -7.17
CA VAL A 17 -12.37 -1.07 -7.48
C VAL A 17 -12.34 -2.58 -7.25
N LEU A 18 -11.61 -3.31 -8.10
CA LEU A 18 -11.40 -4.75 -7.91
C LEU A 18 -10.51 -4.96 -6.68
N GLY A 19 -11.07 -5.53 -5.62
CA GLY A 19 -10.37 -5.70 -4.34
C GLY A 19 -9.05 -6.46 -4.47
N SER A 20 -9.00 -7.50 -5.31
CA SER A 20 -7.77 -8.26 -5.56
C SER A 20 -6.70 -7.48 -6.31
N ALA A 21 -7.06 -6.54 -7.19
CA ALA A 21 -6.09 -5.68 -7.84
C ALA A 21 -5.51 -4.65 -6.86
N LEU A 22 -6.37 -4.08 -6.01
CA LEU A 22 -5.96 -3.12 -4.98
C LEU A 22 -5.00 -3.77 -3.98
N THR A 23 -5.36 -4.92 -3.41
CA THR A 23 -4.51 -5.65 -2.46
C THR A 23 -3.30 -6.28 -3.13
N GLY A 24 -3.42 -6.75 -4.36
CA GLY A 24 -2.29 -7.31 -5.11
C GLY A 24 -1.18 -6.28 -5.36
N ALA A 25 -1.54 -5.04 -5.69
CA ALA A 25 -0.58 -3.95 -5.80
C ALA A 25 0.06 -3.62 -4.44
N LEU A 26 -0.73 -3.60 -3.36
CA LEU A 26 -0.23 -3.40 -2.00
C LEU A 26 0.80 -4.47 -1.62
N ASP A 27 0.47 -5.73 -1.84
CA ASP A 27 1.32 -6.88 -1.51
C ASP A 27 2.64 -6.81 -2.28
N LEU A 28 2.59 -6.53 -3.58
CA LEU A 28 3.78 -6.46 -4.43
C LEU A 28 4.80 -5.45 -3.89
N PHE A 29 4.37 -4.20 -3.63
CA PHE A 29 5.28 -3.18 -3.15
C PHE A 29 5.70 -3.40 -1.69
N SER A 30 4.79 -3.86 -0.83
CA SER A 30 5.08 -4.09 0.59
C SER A 30 6.09 -5.22 0.81
N PHE A 31 6.12 -6.20 -0.09
CA PHE A 31 6.95 -7.40 0.05
C PHE A 31 8.21 -7.40 -0.80
N THR A 32 8.38 -6.45 -1.72
CA THR A 32 9.59 -6.32 -2.53
C THR A 32 10.81 -6.07 -1.65
N GLY A 33 11.75 -7.02 -1.64
CA GLY A 33 12.95 -7.00 -0.79
C GLY A 33 12.71 -7.42 0.67
N VAL A 34 11.49 -7.23 1.20
CA VAL A 34 11.13 -7.53 2.59
C VAL A 34 10.95 -9.03 2.85
N SER A 35 10.32 -9.76 1.92
CA SER A 35 10.02 -11.18 2.17
C SER A 35 11.26 -12.02 2.40
N TRP A 36 12.31 -11.79 1.60
CA TRP A 36 13.58 -12.51 1.72
C TRP A 36 14.28 -12.23 3.05
N GLN A 37 14.31 -10.96 3.48
CA GLN A 37 14.86 -10.54 4.77
C GLN A 37 14.14 -11.25 5.93
N ARG A 38 12.80 -11.31 5.88
CA ARG A 38 12.01 -12.02 6.89
C ARG A 38 12.29 -13.52 6.91
N PHE A 39 12.43 -14.16 5.75
CA PHE A 39 12.72 -15.60 5.69
C PHE A 39 14.11 -15.96 6.20
N LEU A 40 15.07 -15.03 6.11
CA LEU A 40 16.43 -15.21 6.59
C LEU A 40 16.65 -14.67 8.01
N ASP A 41 15.60 -14.21 8.69
CA ASP A 41 15.67 -13.56 10.01
C ASP A 41 16.63 -12.35 10.04
N GLU A 42 16.71 -11.63 8.91
CA GLU A 42 17.47 -10.40 8.75
C GLU A 42 16.62 -9.18 9.16
N GLU A 43 17.29 -8.06 9.47
CA GLU A 43 16.61 -6.79 9.69
C GLU A 43 15.83 -6.37 8.44
N VAL A 44 14.53 -6.11 8.61
CA VAL A 44 13.65 -5.72 7.52
C VAL A 44 13.92 -4.26 7.13
N GLU A 45 14.34 -4.05 5.89
CA GLU A 45 14.57 -2.72 5.30
C GLU A 45 13.64 -2.52 4.09
N PRO A 46 12.40 -2.02 4.30
CA PRO A 46 11.42 -1.87 3.22
C PRO A 46 11.88 -0.91 2.13
N ARG A 47 11.80 -1.33 0.87
CA ARG A 47 12.12 -0.50 -0.30
C ARG A 47 11.08 0.59 -0.55
N PHE A 48 9.84 0.33 -0.15
CA PHE A 48 8.70 1.18 -0.38
C PHE A 48 7.97 1.43 0.94
N ASN A 49 7.53 2.67 1.14
CA ASN A 49 6.50 3.02 2.10
C ASN A 49 5.17 3.09 1.35
N VAL A 50 4.33 2.07 1.51
CA VAL A 50 3.13 1.87 0.71
C VAL A 50 1.89 2.21 1.52
N GLN A 51 1.01 3.03 0.98
CA GLN A 51 -0.28 3.35 1.59
C GLN A 51 -1.40 3.27 0.55
N ILE A 52 -2.55 2.77 0.97
CA ILE A 52 -3.81 2.91 0.22
C ILE A 52 -4.45 4.25 0.59
N ALA A 53 -4.76 5.06 -0.42
CA ALA A 53 -5.54 6.28 -0.27
C ALA A 53 -6.90 6.15 -0.97
N SER A 54 -7.87 6.93 -0.52
CA SER A 54 -9.17 7.06 -1.19
C SER A 54 -9.47 8.53 -1.50
N LEU A 55 -10.45 8.76 -2.36
CA LEU A 55 -10.98 10.12 -2.57
C LEU A 55 -11.76 10.55 -1.32
N GLY A 56 -11.33 11.61 -0.64
CA GLY A 56 -11.99 12.09 0.58
C GLY A 56 -11.62 11.35 1.86
N GLY A 57 -10.64 10.43 1.81
CA GLY A 57 -10.18 9.68 2.98
C GLY A 57 -11.21 8.72 3.58
N VAL A 58 -12.26 8.38 2.83
CA VAL A 58 -13.34 7.47 3.27
C VAL A 58 -13.04 6.01 2.94
N ASP A 59 -13.82 5.10 3.52
CA ASP A 59 -13.75 3.67 3.18
C ASP A 59 -14.02 3.40 1.70
N ILE A 60 -13.26 2.46 1.15
CA ILE A 60 -13.37 2.02 -0.24
C ILE A 60 -14.29 0.81 -0.30
N ARG A 61 -15.37 0.92 -1.06
CA ARG A 61 -16.24 -0.22 -1.40
C ARG A 61 -15.73 -0.88 -2.67
N CYS A 62 -15.23 -2.10 -2.56
CA CYS A 62 -14.76 -2.88 -3.71
C CYS A 62 -15.92 -3.52 -4.50
N SER A 63 -15.67 -3.92 -5.74
CA SER A 63 -16.66 -4.58 -6.62
C SER A 63 -17.21 -5.90 -6.05
N ASN A 64 -16.44 -6.58 -5.20
CA ASN A 64 -16.84 -7.80 -4.50
C ASN A 64 -17.48 -7.52 -3.13
N ARG A 65 -17.91 -6.28 -2.85
CA ARG A 65 -18.60 -5.83 -1.63
C ARG A 65 -17.73 -5.79 -0.37
N LEU A 66 -16.43 -6.04 -0.49
CA LEU A 66 -15.50 -5.76 0.60
C LEU A 66 -15.43 -4.25 0.84
N ILE A 67 -15.36 -3.89 2.12
CA ILE A 67 -15.09 -2.53 2.56
C ILE A 67 -13.64 -2.51 3.05
N MET A 68 -12.81 -1.65 2.45
CA MET A 68 -11.41 -1.48 2.81
C MET A 68 -11.21 -0.09 3.37
N GLN A 69 -10.66 -0.01 4.58
CA GLN A 69 -10.30 1.26 5.19
C GLN A 69 -9.09 1.86 4.46
N ALA A 70 -9.21 3.11 4.01
CA ALA A 70 -8.08 3.86 3.47
C ALA A 70 -7.16 4.35 4.59
N HIS A 71 -5.87 4.51 4.30
CA HIS A 71 -4.91 5.11 5.23
C HIS A 71 -5.00 6.64 5.24
N GLY A 72 -5.62 7.24 4.22
CA GLY A 72 -5.78 8.69 4.12
C GLY A 72 -6.45 9.13 2.82
N ASP A 73 -6.61 10.44 2.68
CA ASP A 73 -7.12 11.07 1.46
C ASP A 73 -5.98 11.24 0.44
N ILE A 74 -6.27 10.94 -0.82
CA ILE A 74 -5.35 11.23 -1.93
C ILE A 74 -5.03 12.71 -2.04
N GLN A 75 -5.93 13.60 -1.61
CA GLN A 75 -5.72 15.05 -1.64
C GLN A 75 -4.63 15.52 -0.66
N GLU A 76 -4.33 14.74 0.37
CA GLU A 76 -3.29 15.05 1.37
C GLU A 76 -1.90 14.56 0.93
N VAL A 77 -1.80 13.89 -0.21
CA VAL A 77 -0.54 13.38 -0.73
C VAL A 77 0.23 14.51 -1.43
N THR A 78 1.32 14.95 -0.80
CA THR A 78 2.28 15.88 -1.38
C THR A 78 3.48 15.15 -1.99
N GLU A 79 4.19 15.83 -2.92
CA GLU A 79 5.52 15.43 -3.44
C GLU A 79 6.59 15.35 -2.33
#